data_AF-A0A1C3N4S6-F1
#
_entry.id   AF-A0A1C3N4S6-F1
#
_cell.length_a   1.000
_cell.length_b   1.000
_cell.length_c   1.000
_cell.angle_alpha   90.00
_cell.angle_beta   90.00
_cell.angle_gamma   90.00
#
_symmetry.space_group_name_H-M   'P 1'
#
loop_
_entity.id
_entity.type
_entity.pdbx_description
1 polymer ?
#
loop_
_entity_poly.entity_id
_entity_poly.type
_entity_poly.pdbx_seq_one_letter_code
_entity_poly.pdbx_strand_id
1 'polypeptide(L)' 'MRVTKYAKTIVAGIVAGGTALTVALGDDVLTATEGITVALAVLGAFGVYVVPNAKDTDVR' A
#
# COMPACT_ATOMS: atom_id res chain seq x y z
N MET A 1 -7.13 -3.04 -21.15
CA MET A 1 -6.00 -2.23 -20.63
C MET A 1 -4.97 -3.18 -20.06
N ARG A 2 -3.66 -3.03 -20.34
CA ARG A 2 -2.66 -3.97 -19.81
C ARG A 2 -2.26 -3.57 -18.39
N VAL A 3 -2.83 -4.24 -17.39
CA VAL A 3 -2.42 -4.05 -16.00
C VAL A 3 -1.11 -4.80 -15.76
N THR A 4 -0.07 -4.10 -15.30
CA THR A 4 1.26 -4.69 -15.06
C THR A 4 1.22 -5.68 -13.89
N LYS A 5 2.12 -6.69 -13.89
CA LYS A 5 2.18 -7.74 -12.85
C LYS A 5 2.28 -7.20 -11.41
N TYR A 6 2.82 -6.00 -11.25
CA TYR A 6 3.07 -5.36 -9.95
C TYR A 6 2.07 -4.24 -9.62
N ALA A 7 1.08 -3.97 -10.48
CA ALA A 7 0.16 -2.86 -10.28
C ALA A 7 -0.56 -2.95 -8.93
N LYS A 8 -1.04 -4.15 -8.55
CA LYS A 8 -1.73 -4.38 -7.29
C LYS A 8 -0.84 -4.08 -6.08
N THR A 9 0.43 -4.45 -6.16
CA THR A 9 1.43 -4.21 -5.11
C THR A 9 1.74 -2.73 -4.96
N ILE A 10 1.91 -2.02 -6.07
CA ILE A 10 2.20 -0.59 -6.08
C ILE A 10 1.01 0.18 -5.49
N VAL A 11 -0.21 -0.15 -5.95
CA VAL A 11 -1.43 0.46 -5.41
C VAL A 11 -1.58 0.16 -3.92
N ALA A 12 -1.36 -1.07 -3.49
CA ALA A 12 -1.40 -1.44 -2.07
C ALA A 12 -0.40 -0.64 -1.24
N GLY A 13 0.85 -0.50 -1.70
CA GLY A 13 1.88 0.28 -1.02
C GLY A 13 1.53 1.77 -0.91
N ILE A 14 1.02 2.37 -2.00
CA ILE A 14 0.60 3.77 -2.01
C ILE A 14 -0.59 4.00 -1.06
N VAL A 15 -1.60 3.13 -1.12
CA VAL A 15 -2.76 3.24 -0.24
C VAL A 15 -2.35 3.06 1.22
N ALA A 16 -1.54 2.05 1.55
CA ALA A 16 -1.10 1.82 2.92
C ALA A 16 -0.22 2.95 3.46
N GLY A 17 0.72 3.47 2.66
CA GLY A 17 1.54 4.61 3.05
C GLY A 17 0.70 5.88 3.21
N GLY A 18 -0.22 6.13 2.28
CA GLY A 18 -1.12 7.28 2.31
C GLY A 18 -2.08 7.26 3.50
N THR A 19 -2.66 6.10 3.84
CA THR A 19 -3.50 5.96 5.03
C THR A 19 -2.70 6.05 6.32
N ALA A 20 -1.48 5.49 6.37
CA ALA A 20 -0.66 5.60 7.56
C ALA A 20 -0.16 7.04 7.82
N LEU A 21 0.06 7.83 6.75
CA LEU A 21 0.41 9.25 6.86
C LEU A 21 -0.72 10.11 7.45
N THR A 22 -1.99 9.65 7.47
CA THR A 22 -3.06 10.42 8.10
C THR A 22 -2.90 10.54 9.61
N VAL A 23 -2.06 9.70 10.23
CA VAL A 23 -1.75 9.80 11.65
C VAL A 23 -1.04 11.12 11.95
N ALA A 24 -0.09 11.53 11.08
CA ALA A 24 0.63 12.80 11.21
C ALA A 24 -0.24 14.04 10.96
N LEU A 25 -1.39 13.88 10.30
CA LEU A 25 -2.37 14.97 10.13
C LEU A 25 -3.21 15.20 11.40
N GLY A 26 -3.16 14.28 12.37
CA GLY A 26 -3.92 14.39 13.62
C GLY A 26 -3.36 15.45 14.57
N ASP A 27 -2.05 15.61 14.61
CA ASP A 27 -1.34 16.50 15.55
C ASP A 27 -0.21 17.33 14.91
N ASP A 28 -0.09 17.31 13.57
CA ASP A 28 0.93 18.02 12.76
C ASP A 28 2.39 17.66 13.12
N VAL A 29 2.62 16.60 13.91
CA VAL A 29 3.93 16.20 14.38
C VAL A 29 4.18 14.74 14.02
N LEU A 30 5.11 14.48 13.11
CA LEU A 30 5.54 13.12 12.84
C LEU A 30 6.54 12.66 13.92
N THR A 31 6.07 11.87 14.87
CA THR A 31 6.93 11.23 15.87
C THR A 31 7.68 10.03 15.28
N ALA A 32 8.80 9.66 15.91
CA ALA A 32 9.59 8.50 15.48
C ALA A 32 8.77 7.19 15.48
N THR A 33 7.84 7.05 16.43
CA THR A 33 6.95 5.88 16.52
C THR A 33 5.95 5.83 15.35
N GLU A 34 5.42 6.98 14.93
CA GLU A 34 4.51 7.06 13.78
C GLU A 34 5.25 6.79 12.48
N GLY A 35 6.47 7.32 12.31
CA GLY A 35 7.32 6.99 11.16
C GLY A 35 7.61 5.49 11.03
N ILE A 36 7.88 4.81 12.16
CA ILE A 36 8.04 3.35 12.20
C ILE A 36 6.73 2.65 11.82
N THR A 37 5.60 3.13 12.32
CA THR A 37 4.29 2.54 12.02
C THR A 37 3.95 2.66 10.54
N VAL A 38 4.21 3.82 9.93
CA VAL A 38 4.06 4.06 8.48
C VAL A 38 4.98 3.12 7.68
N ALA A 39 6.25 3.01 8.07
CA ALA A 39 7.19 2.13 7.39
C ALA A 39 6.74 0.66 7.47
N LEU A 40 6.30 0.20 8.63
CA LEU A 40 5.77 -1.16 8.82
C LEU A 40 4.48 -1.40 8.04
N ALA A 41 3.60 -0.39 7.94
CA ALA A 41 2.39 -0.48 7.13
C ALA A 41 2.70 -0.65 5.63
N VAL A 42 3.67 0.12 5.12
CA VAL A 42 4.13 0.00 3.72
C VAL A 42 4.82 -1.35 3.48
N LEU A 43 5.67 -1.81 4.41
CA LEU A 43 6.32 -3.12 4.33
C LEU A 43 5.31 -4.27 4.38
N GLY A 44 4.27 -4.17 5.22
CA GLY A 44 3.16 -5.13 5.26
C GLY A 44 2.38 -5.15 3.93
N ALA A 45 2.17 -3.98 3.31
CA ALA A 45 1.49 -3.87 2.03
C ALA A 45 2.28 -4.50 0.87
N PHE A 46 3.61 -4.55 0.94
CA PHE A 46 4.39 -5.30 -0.05
C PHE A 46 4.09 -6.80 -0.05
N GLY A 47 3.50 -7.36 1.02
CA GLY A 47 2.98 -8.73 1.04
C GLY A 47 1.93 -9.01 -0.05
N VAL A 48 1.25 -7.97 -0.55
CA VAL A 48 0.30 -8.07 -1.68
C VAL A 48 0.98 -8.53 -2.98
N TYR A 49 2.32 -8.53 -3.04
CA TYR A 49 3.08 -9.03 -4.17
C TYR A 49 2.77 -10.50 -4.50
N VAL A 50 2.45 -11.30 -3.49
CA VAL A 50 2.14 -12.72 -3.65
C VAL A 50 0.77 -12.93 -4.32
N VAL A 51 -0.10 -11.92 -4.29
CA VAL A 51 -1.47 -12.02 -4.81
C VAL A 51 -1.47 -11.86 -6.34
N PRO A 52 -1.92 -12.88 -7.10
CA PRO A 52 -2.02 -12.78 -8.55
C PRO A 52 -2.98 -11.67 -8.98
N ASN A 53 -2.65 -11.02 -10.09
CA ASN A 53 -3.55 -10.08 -10.72
C ASN A 53 -4.68 -10.84 -11.45
N ALA A 54 -5.90 -10.31 -11.39
CA ALA A 54 -7.03 -10.89 -12.13
C ALA A 54 -6.69 -10.93 -13.62
N LYS A 55 -6.94 -12.07 -14.26
CA LYS A 55 -6.71 -12.24 -15.70
C LYS A 55 -7.92 -11.68 -16.43
N ASP A 56 -7.70 -11.01 -17.57
CA ASP A 56 -8.79 -10.43 -18.39
C ASP A 56 -9.86 -11.47 -18.79
N THR A 57 -9.55 -12.77 -18.78
CA THR A 57 -10.50 -13.85 -19.07
C THR A 57 -11.44 -14.24 -17.92
N ASP A 58 -11.23 -13.70 -16.71
CA ASP A 58 -11.99 -14.05 -15.49
C ASP A 58 -13.28 -13.21 -15.32
N VAL A 59 -13.56 -12.29 -16.25
CA VAL A 59 -14.70 -11.36 -16.22
C VAL A 59 -15.72 -11.69 -17.31
N ARG A 60 -15.87 -12.98 -17.66
CA ARG A 60 -16.77 -13.41 -18.74
C ARG A 60 -18.11 -13.91 -18.22
#